data_AF-A0A2H5YQQ6-F1
#
_entry.id   AF-A0A2H5YQQ6-F1
#
_cell.length_a   1.000
_cell.length_b   1.000
_cell.length_c   1.000
_cell.angle_alpha   90.00
_cell.angle_beta   90.00
_cell.angle_gamma   90.00
#
_symmetry.space_group_name_H-M   'P 1'
#
loop_
_entity.id
_entity.type
_entity.pdbx_description
1 polymer ?
#
loop_
_entity_poly.entity_id
_entity_poly.type
_entity_poly.pdbx_seq_one_letter_code
_entity_poly.pdbx_strand_id
1 'polypeptide(L)'
;MDETRSLEAILQLNLSYVLHEPSMSPAVGALARQVLANRRRIETATRRLSSLDDLALLTRVVPRDHRRLWALQARPPDILLTVRLGAWPLLERVIGLHLGQQRPLAELHLLDEVSADRGWSLPLFRATARVALPPEGRLAGRHACFATLVFRPGWQTLLLDLTPLAGDPAEERETWVASLASAIEAAIREFTDQWLCARALWEAPAERALPEFVADGS
;
A
#
# COMPACT_ATOMS: atom_id res chain seq x y z
N MET A 1 -19.55 -14.61 11.49
CA MET A 1 -20.38 -13.39 11.26
C MET A 1 -19.76 -12.16 11.93
N ASP A 2 -18.94 -12.34 12.97
CA ASP A 2 -18.28 -11.26 13.72
C ASP A 2 -17.07 -10.63 12.99
N GLU A 3 -16.24 -11.47 12.35
CA GLU A 3 -15.02 -11.02 11.64
C GLU A 3 -15.29 -10.08 10.47
N THR A 4 -16.34 -10.33 9.68
CA THR A 4 -16.68 -9.46 8.54
C THR A 4 -17.16 -8.09 8.99
N ARG A 5 -17.92 -8.02 10.10
CA ARG A 5 -18.35 -6.74 10.69
C ARG A 5 -17.18 -5.98 11.28
N SER A 6 -16.25 -6.68 11.93
CA SER A 6 -15.00 -6.09 12.42
C SER A 6 -14.15 -5.51 11.28
N LEU A 7 -14.00 -6.24 10.17
CA LEU A 7 -13.28 -5.74 8.99
C LEU A 7 -13.99 -4.57 8.31
N GLU A 8 -15.33 -4.58 8.22
CA GLU A 8 -16.08 -3.44 7.68
C GLU A 8 -15.86 -2.19 8.52
N ALA A 9 -15.90 -2.29 9.86
CA ALA A 9 -15.64 -1.16 10.75
C ALA A 9 -14.20 -0.62 10.61
N ILE A 10 -13.22 -1.52 10.48
CA ILE A 10 -11.81 -1.14 10.20
C ILE A 10 -11.70 -0.37 8.88
N LEU A 11 -12.36 -0.87 7.82
CA LEU A 11 -12.36 -0.22 6.52
C LEU A 11 -13.07 1.14 6.58
N GLN A 12 -14.22 1.24 7.24
CA GLN A 12 -14.94 2.51 7.41
C GLN A 12 -14.08 3.55 8.13
N LEU A 13 -13.38 3.15 9.19
CA LEU A 13 -12.44 4.04 9.89
C LEU A 13 -11.33 4.51 8.94
N ASN A 14 -10.63 3.60 8.26
CA ASN A 14 -9.52 3.99 7.39
C ASN A 14 -10.00 4.83 6.18
N LEU A 15 -11.13 4.47 5.59
CA LEU A 15 -11.70 5.16 4.43
C LEU A 15 -12.25 6.54 4.77
N SER A 16 -12.63 6.81 6.03
CA SER A 16 -13.01 8.16 6.48
C SER A 16 -11.90 9.17 6.23
N TYR A 17 -10.63 8.78 6.42
CA TYR A 17 -9.47 9.60 6.10
C TYR A 17 -9.21 9.71 4.61
N VAL A 18 -9.35 8.61 3.86
CA VAL A 18 -9.09 8.62 2.41
C VAL A 18 -10.08 9.50 1.66
N LEU A 19 -11.36 9.40 2.01
CA LEU A 19 -12.44 10.16 1.37
C LEU A 19 -12.64 11.55 1.98
N HIS A 20 -12.02 11.82 3.13
CA HIS A 20 -12.32 13.01 3.94
C HIS A 20 -13.83 13.14 4.20
N GLU A 21 -14.44 12.06 4.69
CA GLU A 21 -15.85 11.98 5.05
C GLU A 21 -16.03 11.27 6.40
N PRO A 22 -17.12 11.50 7.14
CA PRO A 22 -17.39 10.77 8.37
C PRO A 22 -17.45 9.26 8.14
N SER A 23 -16.90 8.46 9.06
CA SER A 23 -16.84 6.99 8.93
C SER A 23 -18.20 6.31 8.71
N MET A 24 -19.27 6.93 9.20
CA MET A 24 -20.65 6.45 9.07
C MET A 24 -21.37 7.01 7.83
N SER A 25 -20.68 7.74 6.95
CA SER A 25 -21.31 8.29 5.74
C SER A 25 -21.77 7.18 4.78
N PRO A 26 -22.82 7.41 3.98
CA PRO A 26 -23.25 6.46 2.96
C PRO A 26 -22.15 6.11 1.95
N ALA A 27 -21.30 7.07 1.59
CA ALA A 27 -20.21 6.86 0.62
C ALA A 27 -19.09 5.99 1.21
N VAL A 28 -18.64 6.28 2.43
CA VAL A 28 -17.65 5.45 3.15
C VAL A 28 -18.19 4.03 3.33
N GLY A 29 -19.43 3.87 3.78
CA GLY A 29 -20.06 2.57 3.95
C GLY A 29 -20.20 1.79 2.63
N ALA A 30 -20.58 2.46 1.53
CA ALA A 30 -20.67 1.84 0.22
C ALA A 30 -19.32 1.35 -0.29
N LEU A 31 -18.27 2.18 -0.15
CA LEU A 31 -16.92 1.82 -0.57
C LEU A 31 -16.33 0.68 0.28
N ALA A 32 -16.54 0.70 1.60
CA ALA A 32 -16.10 -0.38 2.49
C ALA A 32 -16.71 -1.74 2.06
N ARG A 33 -18.02 -1.76 1.75
CA ARG A 33 -18.69 -2.96 1.24
C ARG A 33 -18.18 -3.37 -0.14
N GLN A 34 -17.88 -2.42 -1.02
CA GLN A 34 -17.28 -2.70 -2.33
C GLN A 34 -15.90 -3.35 -2.18
N VAL A 35 -15.04 -2.83 -1.32
CA VAL A 35 -13.71 -3.41 -1.01
C VAL A 35 -13.86 -4.85 -0.51
N LEU A 36 -14.79 -5.10 0.42
CA LEU A 36 -15.07 -6.44 0.94
C LEU A 36 -15.60 -7.38 -0.15
N ALA A 37 -16.47 -6.90 -1.04
CA ALA A 37 -16.96 -7.68 -2.18
C ALA A 37 -15.83 -8.00 -3.18
N ASN A 38 -14.92 -7.06 -3.39
CA ASN A 38 -13.75 -7.22 -4.26
C ASN A 38 -12.72 -8.21 -3.69
N ARG A 39 -12.65 -8.41 -2.37
CA ARG A 39 -11.66 -9.28 -1.72
C ARG A 39 -11.58 -10.67 -2.33
N ARG A 40 -12.71 -11.38 -2.48
CA ARG A 40 -12.73 -12.74 -3.07
C ARG A 40 -12.29 -12.74 -4.53
N ARG A 41 -12.60 -11.66 -5.26
CA ARG A 41 -12.20 -11.47 -6.66
C ARG A 41 -10.70 -11.26 -6.78
N ILE A 42 -10.13 -10.42 -5.92
CA ILE A 42 -8.68 -10.22 -5.76
C ILE A 42 -8.01 -11.55 -5.43
N GLU A 43 -8.46 -12.25 -4.39
CA GLU A 43 -7.88 -13.54 -3.97
C GLU A 43 -7.91 -14.59 -5.10
N THR A 44 -9.01 -14.66 -5.85
CA THR A 44 -9.15 -15.60 -6.98
C THR A 44 -8.25 -15.22 -8.15
N ALA A 45 -8.20 -13.93 -8.51
CA ALA A 45 -7.35 -13.45 -9.58
C ALA A 45 -5.85 -13.59 -9.23
N THR A 46 -5.47 -13.32 -7.98
CA THR A 46 -4.10 -13.50 -7.48
C THR A 46 -3.69 -14.97 -7.56
N ARG A 47 -4.54 -15.91 -7.12
CA ARG A 47 -4.27 -17.36 -7.24
C ARG A 47 -4.14 -17.82 -8.69
N ARG A 48 -4.98 -17.29 -9.59
CA ARG A 48 -4.88 -17.59 -11.02
C ARG A 48 -3.53 -17.13 -11.59
N LEU A 49 -3.13 -15.90 -11.30
CA LEU A 49 -1.84 -15.38 -11.79
C LEU A 49 -0.65 -16.05 -11.12
N SER A 50 -0.75 -16.43 -9.84
CA SER A 50 0.31 -17.15 -9.13
C SER A 50 0.58 -18.53 -9.73
N SER A 51 -0.43 -19.17 -10.33
CA SER A 51 -0.29 -20.49 -10.97
C SER A 51 0.37 -20.46 -12.34
N LEU A 52 0.53 -19.28 -12.95
CA LEU A 52 1.22 -19.15 -14.23
C LEU A 52 2.71 -19.42 -14.06
N ASP A 53 3.37 -19.89 -15.12
CA ASP A 53 4.82 -19.85 -15.20
C ASP A 53 5.35 -18.40 -15.26
N ASP A 54 6.65 -18.24 -15.05
CA ASP A 54 7.30 -16.93 -14.96
C ASP A 54 7.19 -16.09 -16.24
N LEU A 55 7.33 -16.72 -17.41
CA LEU A 55 7.22 -16.03 -18.70
C LEU A 55 5.78 -15.56 -18.94
N ALA A 56 4.82 -16.44 -18.70
CA ALA A 56 3.40 -16.13 -18.81
C ALA A 56 3.00 -15.03 -17.82
N LEU A 57 3.46 -15.08 -16.58
CA LEU A 57 3.21 -14.03 -15.59
C LEU A 57 3.80 -12.68 -16.02
N LEU A 58 5.05 -12.67 -16.51
CA LEU A 58 5.72 -11.45 -16.97
C LEU A 58 4.92 -10.73 -18.06
N THR A 59 4.32 -11.46 -19.00
CA THR A 59 3.45 -10.88 -20.05
C THR A 59 2.16 -10.25 -19.51
N ARG A 60 1.78 -10.54 -18.25
CA ARG A 60 0.60 -9.95 -17.60
C ARG A 60 0.93 -8.70 -16.80
N VAL A 61 2.19 -8.35 -16.63
CA VAL A 61 2.63 -7.19 -15.85
C VAL A 61 2.87 -6.01 -16.79
N VAL A 62 2.23 -4.89 -16.49
CA VAL A 62 2.42 -3.62 -17.19
C VAL A 62 3.06 -2.63 -16.22
N PRO A 63 4.31 -2.21 -16.46
CA PRO A 63 4.93 -1.15 -15.68
C PRO A 63 4.21 0.18 -15.94
N ARG A 64 3.88 0.91 -14.86
CA ARG A 64 3.28 2.24 -14.96
C ARG A 64 4.25 3.23 -15.63
N ASP A 65 5.50 3.19 -15.21
CA ASP A 65 6.58 4.00 -15.76
C ASP A 65 7.79 3.10 -16.08
N HIS A 66 8.05 2.92 -17.38
CA HIS A 66 9.15 2.11 -17.86
C HIS A 66 10.52 2.70 -17.47
N ARG A 67 10.64 4.03 -17.33
CA ARG A 67 11.89 4.67 -16.91
C ARG A 67 12.20 4.32 -15.46
N ARG A 68 11.18 4.29 -14.59
CA ARG A 68 11.35 3.87 -13.19
C ARG A 68 11.71 2.39 -13.08
N LEU A 69 11.10 1.55 -13.90
CA LEU A 69 11.47 0.13 -13.97
C LEU A 69 12.95 -0.03 -14.38
N TRP A 70 13.40 0.67 -15.44
CA TRP A 70 14.79 0.62 -15.87
C TRP A 70 15.76 1.17 -14.82
N ALA A 71 15.39 2.25 -14.12
CA ALA A 71 16.19 2.79 -13.02
C ALA A 71 16.33 1.77 -11.88
N LEU A 72 15.24 1.07 -11.53
CA LEU A 72 15.24 -0.01 -10.55
C LEU A 72 16.09 -1.21 -11.01
N GLN A 73 16.09 -1.55 -12.30
CA GLN A 73 16.99 -2.60 -12.83
C GLN A 73 18.46 -2.18 -12.77
N ALA A 74 18.76 -0.92 -13.06
CA ALA A 74 20.11 -0.36 -12.95
C ALA A 74 20.61 -0.34 -11.50
N ARG A 75 19.74 0.09 -10.57
CA ARG A 75 20.01 0.17 -9.12
C ARG A 75 18.82 -0.43 -8.34
N PRO A 76 18.86 -1.74 -8.04
CA PRO A 76 17.79 -2.41 -7.32
C PRO A 76 17.67 -1.87 -5.91
N PRO A 77 16.44 -1.82 -5.36
CA PRO A 77 16.25 -1.49 -3.97
C PRO A 77 16.78 -2.61 -3.08
N ASP A 78 17.29 -2.25 -1.92
CA ASP A 78 17.55 -3.19 -0.83
C ASP A 78 16.25 -3.50 -0.07
N ILE A 79 15.27 -2.59 -0.14
CA ILE A 79 14.01 -2.62 0.61
C ILE A 79 12.84 -2.29 -0.31
N LEU A 80 11.82 -3.14 -0.31
CA LEU A 80 10.52 -2.87 -0.91
C LEU A 80 9.49 -2.60 0.17
N LEU A 81 8.83 -1.46 0.09
CA LEU A 81 7.72 -1.11 0.97
C LEU A 81 6.42 -1.20 0.18
N THR A 82 5.38 -1.78 0.77
CA THR A 82 4.06 -1.88 0.13
C THR A 82 2.92 -1.83 1.15
N VAL A 83 1.69 -1.72 0.66
CA VAL A 83 0.46 -1.89 1.46
C VAL A 83 -0.35 -3.04 0.84
N ARG A 84 -1.37 -3.55 1.55
CA ARG A 84 -2.25 -4.63 1.06
C ARG A 84 -3.13 -4.15 -0.09
N LEU A 85 -2.54 -3.91 -1.26
CA LEU A 85 -3.17 -3.36 -2.44
C LEU A 85 -3.17 -4.40 -3.57
N GLY A 86 -4.34 -4.70 -4.11
CA GLY A 86 -4.49 -5.59 -5.28
C GLY A 86 -3.78 -6.94 -5.12
N ALA A 87 -2.83 -7.23 -6.01
CA ALA A 87 -2.06 -8.46 -6.08
C ALA A 87 -0.72 -8.41 -5.33
N TRP A 88 -0.61 -7.60 -4.25
CA TRP A 88 0.60 -7.46 -3.44
C TRP A 88 1.35 -8.78 -3.09
N PRO A 89 0.71 -9.97 -2.89
CA PRO A 89 1.46 -11.19 -2.59
C PRO A 89 2.35 -11.66 -3.75
N LEU A 90 2.15 -11.15 -4.96
CA LEU A 90 2.98 -11.47 -6.13
C LEU A 90 4.15 -10.51 -6.33
N LEU A 91 4.28 -9.49 -5.48
CA LEU A 91 5.20 -8.38 -5.71
C LEU A 91 6.67 -8.85 -5.71
N GLU A 92 7.09 -9.65 -4.73
CA GLU A 92 8.45 -10.23 -4.70
C GLU A 92 8.77 -11.02 -5.97
N ARG A 93 7.83 -11.88 -6.40
CA ARG A 93 7.99 -12.67 -7.63
C ARG A 93 8.11 -11.77 -8.85
N VAL A 94 7.17 -10.84 -9.03
CA VAL A 94 7.16 -9.92 -10.19
C VAL A 94 8.43 -9.06 -10.24
N ILE A 95 8.88 -8.53 -9.10
CA ILE A 95 10.13 -7.77 -9.04
C ILE A 95 11.33 -8.67 -9.36
N GLY A 96 11.38 -9.88 -8.79
CA GLY A 96 12.44 -10.86 -9.08
C GLY A 96 12.54 -11.18 -10.58
N LEU A 97 11.41 -11.31 -11.28
CA LEU A 97 11.37 -11.50 -12.73
C LEU A 97 11.96 -10.33 -13.51
N HIS A 98 11.72 -9.10 -13.04
CA HIS A 98 12.28 -7.90 -13.69
C HIS A 98 13.75 -7.66 -13.34
N LEU A 99 14.23 -8.11 -12.18
CA LEU A 99 15.62 -7.93 -11.74
C LEU A 99 16.56 -9.06 -12.22
N GLY A 100 16.02 -10.24 -12.52
CA GLY A 100 16.78 -11.43 -12.89
C GLY A 100 17.40 -12.16 -11.69
N GLN A 101 17.84 -13.40 -11.91
CA GLN A 101 18.32 -14.32 -10.86
C GLN A 101 19.65 -13.93 -10.18
N GLN A 102 20.33 -12.86 -10.64
CA GLN A 102 21.69 -12.56 -10.21
C GLN A 102 21.80 -11.66 -8.97
N ARG A 103 20.68 -11.27 -8.36
CA ARG A 103 20.69 -10.31 -7.24
C ARG A 103 19.84 -10.81 -6.08
N PRO A 104 20.25 -10.56 -4.83
CA PRO A 104 19.40 -10.86 -3.69
C PRO A 104 18.09 -10.10 -3.83
N LEU A 105 16.98 -10.78 -3.52
CA LEU A 105 15.66 -10.16 -3.49
C LEU A 105 15.64 -9.08 -2.40
N ALA A 106 15.08 -7.92 -2.75
CA ALA A 106 14.83 -6.85 -1.79
C ALA A 106 13.94 -7.35 -0.65
N GLU A 107 14.20 -6.87 0.57
CA GLU A 107 13.38 -7.21 1.73
C GLU A 107 12.01 -6.52 1.61
N LEU A 108 10.92 -7.31 1.55
CA LEU A 108 9.57 -6.77 1.45
C LEU A 108 8.97 -6.48 2.84
N HIS A 109 8.45 -5.27 3.02
CA HIS A 109 7.68 -4.88 4.22
C HIS A 109 6.29 -4.38 3.87
N LEU A 110 5.31 -4.93 4.58
CA LEU A 110 3.89 -4.58 4.47
C LEU A 110 3.52 -3.54 5.54
N LEU A 111 3.31 -2.30 5.12
CA LEU A 111 3.17 -1.14 6.02
C LEU A 111 1.85 -1.15 6.81
N ASP A 112 0.82 -1.79 6.27
CA ASP A 112 -0.50 -1.94 6.89
C ASP A 112 -0.71 -3.33 7.54
N GLU A 113 0.38 -4.03 7.85
CA GLU A 113 0.35 -5.21 8.73
C GLU A 113 0.45 -4.83 10.21
N VAL A 114 0.08 -5.75 11.10
CA VAL A 114 0.30 -5.60 12.54
C VAL A 114 1.80 -5.60 12.82
N SER A 115 2.32 -4.48 13.32
CA SER A 115 3.72 -4.39 13.75
C SER A 115 3.90 -5.07 15.11
N ALA A 116 4.94 -5.89 15.25
CA ALA A 116 5.36 -6.42 16.55
C ALA A 116 5.96 -5.33 17.46
N ASP A 117 6.57 -4.31 16.86
CA ASP A 117 7.07 -3.10 17.54
C ASP A 117 6.01 -1.98 17.54
N ARG A 118 6.26 -0.88 18.26
CA ARG A 118 5.36 0.30 18.34
C ARG A 118 5.01 0.97 16.99
N GLY A 119 5.58 0.49 15.87
CA GLY A 119 5.37 1.04 14.55
C GLY A 119 5.93 2.45 14.41
N TRP A 120 5.87 3.00 13.20
CA TRP A 120 6.20 4.39 12.93
C TRP A 120 4.95 5.24 12.88
N SER A 121 5.05 6.48 13.33
CA SER A 121 4.05 7.52 13.07
C SER A 121 4.39 8.22 11.77
N LEU A 122 3.49 8.18 10.78
CA LEU A 122 3.61 8.94 9.54
C LEU A 122 2.40 9.87 9.37
N PRO A 123 2.59 11.10 8.89
CA PRO A 123 1.47 11.96 8.49
C PRO A 123 0.89 11.40 7.18
N LEU A 124 -0.29 10.78 7.25
CA LEU A 124 -1.05 10.29 6.11
C LEU A 124 -2.46 10.87 6.15
N PHE A 125 -2.95 11.37 5.03
CA PHE A 125 -4.28 11.95 4.86
C PHE A 125 -4.57 13.02 5.93
N ARG A 126 -3.59 13.89 6.17
CA ARG A 126 -3.62 14.98 7.17
C ARG A 126 -3.69 14.54 8.63
N ALA A 127 -3.50 13.26 8.93
CA ALA A 127 -3.49 12.74 10.30
C ALA A 127 -2.33 11.79 10.55
N THR A 128 -1.98 11.59 11.82
CA THR A 128 -0.91 10.66 12.21
C THR A 128 -1.42 9.22 12.11
N ALA A 129 -0.90 8.46 11.14
CA ALA A 129 -1.13 7.04 10.97
C ALA A 129 0.01 6.22 11.60
N ARG A 130 -0.33 5.05 12.15
CA ARG A 130 0.64 4.05 12.62
C ARG A 130 0.90 3.04 11.53
N VAL A 131 2.14 2.93 11.07
CA VAL A 131 2.57 1.96 10.03
C VAL A 131 3.61 0.97 10.57
N ALA A 132 3.62 -0.23 10.01
CA ALA A 132 4.62 -1.26 10.29
C ALA A 132 5.86 -1.01 9.42
N LEU A 133 6.78 -0.20 9.94
CA LEU A 133 8.07 0.06 9.33
C LEU A 133 9.19 -0.57 10.16
N PRO A 134 10.25 -1.10 9.52
CA PRO A 134 11.45 -1.54 10.23
C PRO A 134 12.04 -0.40 11.08
N PRO A 135 12.79 -0.72 12.15
CA PRO A 135 13.55 0.28 12.90
C PRO A 135 14.50 1.06 11.99
N GLU A 136 14.73 2.34 12.31
CA GLU A 136 15.51 3.27 11.48
C GLU A 136 16.90 2.74 11.13
N GLY A 137 17.59 2.13 12.10
CA GLY A 137 18.92 1.53 11.86
C GLY A 137 18.94 0.37 10.86
N ARG A 138 17.79 -0.27 10.57
CA ARG A 138 17.67 -1.27 9.50
C ARG A 138 17.39 -0.67 8.13
N LEU A 139 16.97 0.59 8.08
CA LEU A 139 16.68 1.34 6.86
C LEU A 139 17.85 2.24 6.45
N ALA A 140 18.66 2.69 7.40
CA ALA A 140 19.79 3.58 7.19
C ALA A 140 20.79 3.00 6.16
N GLY A 141 21.20 3.83 5.21
CA GLY A 141 22.10 3.52 4.09
C GLY A 141 21.51 2.63 3.01
N ARG A 142 20.23 2.25 3.09
CA ARG A 142 19.60 1.29 2.17
C ARG A 142 18.66 1.97 1.19
N HIS A 143 18.68 1.52 -0.06
CA HIS A 143 17.77 1.98 -1.10
C HIS A 143 16.37 1.40 -0.90
N ALA A 144 15.43 2.26 -0.52
CA ALA A 144 14.04 1.89 -0.39
C ALA A 144 13.21 2.31 -1.61
N CYS A 145 12.28 1.46 -2.01
CA CYS A 145 11.29 1.74 -3.05
C CYS A 145 9.90 1.36 -2.55
N PHE A 146 8.94 2.27 -2.70
CA PHE A 146 7.54 1.95 -2.51
C PHE A 146 6.99 1.33 -3.79
N ALA A 147 6.36 0.16 -3.67
CA ALA A 147 5.90 -0.61 -4.81
C ALA A 147 4.42 -1.00 -4.64
N THR A 148 3.67 -0.97 -5.73
CA THR A 148 2.30 -1.49 -5.78
C THR A 148 2.11 -2.39 -6.97
N LEU A 149 1.21 -3.36 -6.80
CA LEU A 149 0.85 -4.31 -7.84
C LEU A 149 -0.66 -4.48 -7.85
N VAL A 150 -1.34 -3.77 -8.74
CA VAL A 150 -2.81 -3.65 -8.74
C VAL A 150 -3.43 -4.30 -9.96
N PHE A 151 -4.66 -4.81 -9.84
CA PHE A 151 -5.36 -5.36 -10.99
C PHE A 151 -5.83 -4.24 -11.90
N ARG A 152 -5.59 -4.41 -13.19
CA ARG A 152 -6.22 -3.60 -14.24
C ARG A 152 -7.64 -4.13 -14.50
N PRO A 153 -8.52 -3.31 -15.14
CA PRO A 153 -9.82 -3.78 -15.59
C PRO A 153 -9.73 -5.13 -16.32
N GLY A 154 -10.62 -6.05 -15.96
CA GLY A 154 -10.62 -7.41 -16.49
C GLY A 154 -9.88 -8.45 -15.64
N TRP A 155 -9.12 -8.06 -14.60
CA TRP A 155 -8.56 -8.97 -13.59
C TRP A 155 -7.59 -10.03 -14.13
N GLN A 156 -6.98 -9.76 -15.27
CA GLN A 156 -6.08 -10.68 -15.98
C GLN A 156 -4.67 -10.12 -16.18
N THR A 157 -4.49 -8.84 -15.89
CA THR A 157 -3.23 -8.12 -16.01
C THR A 157 -3.04 -7.23 -14.80
N LEU A 158 -1.78 -7.00 -14.44
CA LEU A 158 -1.34 -6.23 -13.30
C LEU A 158 -0.70 -4.93 -13.76
N LEU A 159 -0.95 -3.85 -13.05
CA LEU A 159 -0.19 -2.61 -13.14
C LEU A 159 0.85 -2.64 -12.02
N LEU A 160 2.13 -2.59 -12.40
CA LEU A 160 3.25 -2.45 -11.48
C LEU A 160 3.63 -0.97 -11.40
N ASP A 161 3.51 -0.37 -10.22
CA ASP A 161 4.01 0.97 -9.96
C ASP A 161 5.17 0.92 -8.96
N LEU A 162 6.20 1.70 -9.26
CA LEU A 162 7.45 1.75 -8.52
C LEU A 162 7.76 3.21 -8.25
N THR A 163 7.96 3.55 -6.99
CA THR A 163 8.30 4.90 -6.55
C THR A 163 9.55 4.81 -5.67
N PRO A 164 10.74 5.13 -6.20
CA PRO A 164 11.94 5.27 -5.39
C PRO A 164 11.73 6.31 -4.30
N LEU A 165 12.15 6.01 -3.08
CA LEU A 165 12.05 6.94 -1.97
C LEU A 165 13.25 7.88 -1.94
N ALA A 166 12.99 9.15 -1.65
CA ALA A 166 14.03 10.18 -1.58
C ALA A 166 14.64 10.26 -0.17
N GLY A 167 15.94 10.56 -0.11
CA GLY A 167 16.69 10.72 1.14
C GLY A 167 17.00 9.40 1.85
N ASP A 168 17.71 9.52 2.96
CA ASP A 168 17.99 8.44 3.90
C ASP A 168 17.18 8.67 5.20
N PRO A 169 16.54 7.66 5.81
CA PRO A 169 15.75 7.88 7.02
C PRO A 169 16.57 8.28 8.26
N ALA A 170 17.88 8.02 8.30
CA ALA A 170 18.76 8.41 9.40
C ALA A 170 19.37 9.82 9.20
N GLU A 171 19.59 10.25 7.95
CA GLU A 171 20.21 11.56 7.65
C GLU A 171 19.18 12.61 7.22
N GLU A 172 18.15 12.21 6.47
CA GLU A 172 17.16 13.06 5.80
C GLU A 172 15.72 12.60 6.13
N ARG A 173 15.46 12.34 7.41
CA ARG A 173 14.21 11.75 7.90
C ARG A 173 12.94 12.44 7.37
N GLU A 174 12.90 13.76 7.37
CA GLU A 174 11.72 14.53 6.93
C GLU A 174 11.44 14.33 5.44
N THR A 175 12.48 14.41 4.60
CA THR A 175 12.40 14.16 3.14
C THR A 175 11.93 12.75 2.87
N TRP A 176 12.49 11.76 3.59
CA TRP A 176 12.14 10.36 3.44
C TRP A 176 10.69 10.07 3.84
N VAL A 177 10.26 10.60 4.99
CA VAL A 177 8.87 10.50 5.48
C VAL A 177 7.90 11.14 4.51
N ALA A 178 8.20 12.34 3.99
CA ALA A 178 7.34 13.03 3.04
C ALA A 178 7.24 12.27 1.70
N SER A 179 8.36 11.73 1.21
CA SER A 179 8.40 10.91 0.00
C SER A 179 7.56 9.64 0.15
N LEU A 180 7.71 8.93 1.27
CA LEU A 180 6.94 7.72 1.55
C LEU A 180 5.44 8.03 1.73
N ALA A 181 5.10 9.06 2.50
CA ALA A 181 3.71 9.46 2.74
C ALA A 181 3.00 9.80 1.43
N SER A 182 3.66 10.61 0.58
CA SER A 182 3.14 10.96 -0.75
C SER A 182 2.90 9.73 -1.63
N ALA A 183 3.83 8.77 -1.64
CA ALA A 183 3.70 7.53 -2.41
C ALA A 183 2.53 6.65 -1.91
N ILE A 184 2.38 6.50 -0.59
CA ILE A 184 1.28 5.74 0.03
C ILE A 184 -0.08 6.40 -0.29
N GLU A 185 -0.20 7.71 -0.05
CA GLU A 185 -1.45 8.44 -0.29
C GLU A 185 -1.87 8.39 -1.76
N ALA A 186 -0.92 8.60 -2.68
CA ALA A 186 -1.20 8.56 -4.11
C ALA A 186 -1.73 7.18 -4.54
N ALA A 187 -1.08 6.10 -4.10
CA ALA A 187 -1.51 4.75 -4.41
C ALA A 187 -2.87 4.39 -3.81
N ILE A 188 -3.11 4.74 -2.54
CA ILE A 188 -4.38 4.44 -1.88
C ILE A 188 -5.52 5.25 -2.50
N ARG A 189 -5.32 6.53 -2.84
CA ARG A 189 -6.35 7.35 -3.50
C ARG A 189 -6.71 6.82 -4.88
N GLU A 190 -5.73 6.35 -5.64
CA GLU A 190 -5.96 5.88 -7.00
C GLU A 190 -6.63 4.50 -7.05
N PHE A 191 -6.26 3.60 -6.13
CA PHE A 191 -6.71 2.20 -6.13
C PHE A 191 -7.46 1.83 -4.85
N THR A 192 -8.26 2.76 -4.32
CA THR A 192 -8.93 2.61 -3.02
C THR A 192 -9.81 1.35 -2.96
N ASP A 193 -10.46 0.99 -4.07
CA ASP A 193 -11.35 -0.18 -4.16
C ASP A 193 -10.62 -1.53 -4.14
N GLN A 194 -9.29 -1.51 -4.21
CA GLN A 194 -8.41 -2.67 -4.11
C GLN A 194 -7.54 -2.67 -2.84
N TRP A 195 -7.75 -1.71 -1.93
CA TRP A 195 -6.99 -1.62 -0.69
C TRP A 195 -7.62 -2.49 0.40
N LEU A 196 -7.03 -3.67 0.62
CA LEU A 196 -7.48 -4.70 1.56
C LEU A 196 -6.85 -4.50 2.94
N CYS A 197 -6.85 -3.26 3.45
CA CYS A 197 -6.29 -2.93 4.75
C CYS A 197 -6.95 -3.80 5.83
N ALA A 198 -6.15 -4.53 6.59
CA ALA A 198 -6.63 -5.51 7.56
C ALA A 198 -6.67 -4.98 9.00
N ARG A 199 -6.20 -3.75 9.24
CA ARG A 199 -6.17 -3.12 10.56
C ARG A 199 -6.46 -1.63 10.47
N ALA A 200 -6.84 -1.03 11.58
CA ALA A 200 -6.91 0.42 11.69
C ALA A 200 -5.49 1.02 11.61
N LEU A 201 -5.30 2.01 10.74
CA LEU A 201 -4.07 2.80 10.69
C LEU A 201 -4.12 4.00 11.65
N TRP A 202 -5.32 4.46 11.98
CA TRP A 202 -5.59 5.56 12.91
C TRP A 202 -6.33 5.05 14.14
N GLU A 203 -6.22 5.78 15.25
CA GLU A 203 -6.83 5.40 16.54
C GLU A 203 -8.34 5.72 16.61
N ALA A 204 -8.80 6.69 15.83
CA ALA A 204 -10.18 7.14 15.76
C ALA A 204 -10.58 7.45 14.30
N PRO A 205 -11.88 7.58 13.99
CA PRO A 205 -12.34 8.08 12.69
C PRO A 205 -11.94 9.54 12.38
N ALA A 206 -11.92 9.90 11.10
CA ALA A 206 -11.53 11.23 10.62
C ALA A 206 -12.36 12.36 11.25
N GLU A 207 -13.67 12.17 11.43
CA GLU A 207 -14.57 13.16 12.01
C GLU A 207 -14.28 13.51 13.48
N ARG A 208 -13.45 12.71 14.17
CA ARG A 208 -12.99 13.00 15.54
C ARG A 208 -11.58 13.56 15.62
N ALA A 209 -10.80 13.43 14.54
CA ALA A 209 -9.38 13.73 14.53
C ALA A 209 -9.03 14.95 13.65
N LEU A 210 -9.77 15.15 12.57
CA LEU A 210 -9.49 16.22 11.60
C LEU A 210 -10.25 17.51 12.01
N PRO A 211 -9.57 18.68 12.04
CA PRO A 211 -10.18 19.95 12.47
C PRO A 211 -11.39 20.39 11.65
N GLU A 212 -11.42 20.06 10.35
CA GLU A 212 -12.50 20.45 9.44
C GLU A 212 -13.89 19.94 9.86
N PHE A 213 -13.98 18.80 10.53
CA PHE A 213 -15.27 18.27 11.03
C PHE A 213 -15.72 18.89 12.35
N VAL A 214 -14.82 19.55 13.05
CA VAL A 214 -15.12 20.24 14.33
C VAL A 214 -15.63 21.65 14.05
N ALA A 215 -15.15 22.29 12.98
CA ALA A 215 -15.51 23.67 12.62
C ALA A 215 -16.94 23.82 12.04
N ASP A 216 -17.47 22.79 11.38
CA ASP A 216 -18.83 22.81 10.79
C ASP A 216 -19.96 22.50 11.80
N GLY A 217 -19.64 22.34 13.09
CA GLY A 217 -20.58 22.03 14.16
C GLY A 217 -20.79 23.13 15.21
N SER A 218 -20.29 24.36 14.97
CA SER A 218 -20.42 25.50 15.89
C SER A 218 -21.38 26.57 15.37
#